data_AF-A0AAN5NB02-F1
#
_entry.id   AF-A0AAN5NB02-F1
#
_cell.length_a   1.000
_cell.length_b   1.000
_cell.length_c   1.000
_cell.angle_alpha   90.00
_cell.angle_beta   90.00
_cell.angle_gamma   90.00
#
_symmetry.space_group_name_H-M   'P 1'
#
loop_
_entity.id
_entity.type
_entity.pdbx_description
1 polymer ?
#
loop_
_entity_poly.entity_id
_entity_poly.type
_entity_poly.pdbx_seq_one_letter_code
_entity_poly.pdbx_strand_id
1 'polypeptide(L)'
;MILVKYYRKLLRFPINYINRRKLNNRNFTIISSNCVGGVITHELGLKFNSPTINLFFYPKDYIKFVSNLKHYIFYSELIEENFNDVSYPVGRLDDILIHFVHYKNFDDAKKNGSKDVKELIGTIYFS
;
A
#
# COMPACT_ATOMS: atom_id res chain seq x y z
N MET A 1 12.61 1.84 25.45
CA MET A 1 11.93 2.12 24.17
C MET A 1 12.75 3.02 23.21
N ILE A 2 13.59 3.95 23.69
CA ILE A 2 14.43 4.85 22.84
C ILE A 2 15.70 4.15 22.30
N LEU A 3 16.40 3.38 23.15
CA LEU A 3 17.63 2.67 22.75
C LEU A 3 17.41 1.70 21.57
N VAL A 4 16.32 0.94 21.58
CA VAL A 4 15.98 -0.01 20.50
C VAL A 4 15.74 0.72 19.17
N LYS A 5 15.12 1.91 19.20
CA LYS A 5 14.89 2.73 18.00
C LYS A 5 16.22 3.23 17.43
N TYR A 6 17.11 3.72 18.28
CA TYR A 6 18.44 4.17 17.86
C TYR A 6 19.28 3.01 17.31
N TYR A 7 19.30 1.88 18.02
CA TYR A 7 20.01 0.68 17.60
C TYR A 7 19.53 0.16 16.24
N ARG A 8 18.21 0.07 16.03
CA ARG A 8 17.62 -0.29 14.72
C ARG A 8 18.01 0.71 13.63
N LYS A 9 18.00 2.01 13.91
CA LYS A 9 18.38 3.04 12.95
C LYS A 9 19.85 2.91 12.54
N LEU A 10 20.75 2.63 13.50
CA LEU A 10 22.17 2.39 13.24
C LEU A 10 22.39 1.15 12.37
N LEU A 11 21.75 0.02 12.70
CA LEU A 11 21.88 -1.22 11.92
C LEU A 11 21.30 -1.10 10.50
N ARG A 12 20.20 -0.36 10.32
CA ARG A 12 19.58 -0.18 9.01
C ARG A 12 20.29 0.83 8.13
N PHE A 13 21.11 1.72 8.69
CA PHE A 13 21.84 2.73 7.92
C PHE A 13 22.68 2.15 6.77
N PRO A 14 23.60 1.18 6.99
CA PRO A 14 24.40 0.62 5.90
C PRO A 14 23.56 -0.14 4.87
N ILE A 15 22.55 -0.89 5.33
CA ILE A 15 21.64 -1.65 4.46
C ILE A 15 20.86 -0.69 3.54
N ASN A 16 20.28 0.36 4.11
CA ASN A 16 19.52 1.35 3.36
C ASN A 16 20.42 2.13 2.40
N TYR A 17 21.65 2.45 2.80
CA TYR A 17 22.62 3.10 1.91
C TYR A 17 22.93 2.24 0.68
N ILE A 18 23.20 0.95 0.87
CA ILE A 18 23.46 0.01 -0.23
C ILE A 18 22.22 -0.15 -1.11
N ASN A 19 21.04 -0.35 -0.52
CA ASN A 19 19.79 -0.54 -1.26
C ASN A 19 19.45 0.70 -2.10
N ARG A 20 19.62 1.91 -1.54
CA ARG A 20 19.41 3.17 -2.27
C ARG A 20 20.38 3.34 -3.44
N ARG A 21 21.62 2.87 -3.32
CA ARG A 21 22.62 2.91 -4.40
C ARG A 21 22.38 1.89 -5.50
N LYS A 22 21.84 0.72 -5.14
CA LYS A 22 21.46 -0.33 -6.12
C LYS A 22 20.16 -0.02 -6.87
N LEU A 23 19.35 0.89 -6.34
CA LEU A 23 18.08 1.27 -6.92
C LEU A 23 18.27 2.19 -8.13
N ASN A 24 18.32 1.58 -9.32
CA ASN A 24 18.44 2.30 -10.59
C ASN A 24 17.10 2.81 -11.12
N ASN A 25 16.00 2.09 -10.87
CA ASN A 25 14.66 2.54 -11.20
C ASN A 25 14.00 3.19 -9.96
N ARG A 26 13.64 4.47 -10.08
CA ARG A 26 12.90 5.21 -9.04
C ARG A 26 11.44 5.45 -9.40
N ASN A 27 11.04 5.08 -10.62
CA ASN A 27 9.68 5.15 -11.09
C ASN A 27 9.05 3.76 -11.04
N PHE A 28 8.65 3.35 -9.84
CA PHE A 28 7.98 2.09 -9.59
C PHE A 28 7.03 2.23 -8.42
N THR A 29 6.19 1.23 -8.26
CA THR A 29 5.29 1.13 -7.12
C THR A 29 5.40 -0.23 -6.46
N ILE A 30 5.35 -0.23 -5.13
CA ILE A 30 5.25 -1.42 -4.31
C ILE A 30 3.77 -1.77 -4.12
N ILE A 31 3.39 -2.98 -4.46
CA ILE A 31 2.12 -3.58 -4.03
C ILE A 31 2.45 -4.47 -2.82
N SER A 32 1.77 -4.24 -1.70
CA SER A 32 1.98 -4.98 -0.46
C SER A 32 0.65 -5.36 0.16
N SER A 33 0.64 -6.47 0.91
CA SER A 33 -0.55 -6.91 1.65
C SER A 33 -0.86 -6.05 2.87
N ASN A 34 0.07 -5.19 3.31
CA ASN A 34 -0.09 -4.32 4.47
C ASN A 34 0.89 -3.13 4.46
N CYS A 35 0.96 -2.40 5.59
CA CYS A 35 1.80 -1.22 5.77
C CYS A 35 3.33 -1.44 5.62
N VAL A 36 3.81 -2.68 5.49
CA VAL A 36 5.24 -2.96 5.23
C VAL A 36 5.71 -2.29 3.95
N GLY A 37 4.85 -2.21 2.93
CA GLY A 37 5.16 -1.47 1.69
C GLY A 37 5.59 -0.03 1.97
N GLY A 38 4.84 0.69 2.80
CA GLY A 38 5.19 2.06 3.20
C GLY A 38 6.52 2.15 3.96
N VAL A 39 6.80 1.21 4.87
CA VAL A 39 8.08 1.18 5.59
C VAL A 39 9.25 1.05 4.63
N ILE A 40 9.15 0.17 3.63
CA ILE A 40 10.20 -0.03 2.62
C ILE A 40 10.38 1.25 1.79
N THR A 41 9.29 1.86 1.32
CA THR A 41 9.34 3.11 0.54
C THR A 41 10.06 4.23 1.31
N HIS A 42 9.73 4.38 2.60
CA HIS A 42 10.37 5.34 3.50
C HIS A 42 11.86 5.03 3.72
N GLU A 43 12.22 3.76 3.92
CA GLU A 43 13.62 3.34 4.10
C GLU A 43 14.47 3.55 2.85
N LEU A 44 13.88 3.40 1.66
CA LEU A 44 14.51 3.74 0.37
C LEU A 44 14.54 5.26 0.09
N GLY A 45 13.89 6.08 0.92
CA GLY A 45 13.82 7.53 0.72
C GLY A 45 13.02 7.93 -0.52
N LEU A 46 12.03 7.11 -0.89
CA LEU A 46 11.15 7.33 -2.02
C LEU A 46 9.88 8.04 -1.57
N LYS A 47 9.21 8.72 -2.50
CA LYS A 47 7.87 9.27 -2.25
C LYS A 47 6.87 8.13 -2.08
N PHE A 48 5.89 8.34 -1.22
CA PHE A 48 4.78 7.42 -1.00
C PHE A 48 3.85 7.41 -2.20
N ASN A 49 4.22 6.63 -3.22
CA ASN A 49 3.45 6.44 -4.45
C ASN A 49 2.93 5.00 -4.52
N SER A 50 2.44 4.43 -3.42
CA SER A 50 1.92 3.05 -3.40
C SER A 50 0.44 3.05 -3.02
N PRO A 51 -0.39 2.34 -3.80
CA PRO A 51 -1.83 2.31 -3.58
C PRO A 51 -2.22 1.44 -2.40
N THR A 52 -1.26 0.70 -1.84
CA THR A 52 -1.45 -0.18 -0.68
C THR A 52 -0.85 0.42 0.59
N ILE A 53 -0.55 1.71 0.59
CA ILE A 53 -0.15 2.42 1.81
C ILE A 53 -1.40 2.55 2.67
N ASN A 54 -1.23 2.37 3.98
CA ASN A 54 -2.28 2.60 4.98
C ASN A 54 -3.51 1.66 4.93
N LEU A 55 -3.40 0.56 4.18
CA LEU A 55 -4.41 -0.49 4.12
C LEU A 55 -3.79 -1.87 4.36
N PHE A 56 -4.63 -2.86 4.63
CA PHE A 56 -4.22 -4.26 4.58
C PHE A 56 -5.28 -5.13 3.90
N PHE A 57 -4.81 -6.29 3.43
CA PHE A 57 -5.62 -7.38 2.90
C PHE A 57 -5.44 -8.60 3.78
N TYR A 58 -6.47 -9.42 3.92
CA TYR A 58 -6.26 -10.79 4.37
C TYR A 58 -5.46 -11.57 3.32
N PRO A 59 -4.64 -12.56 3.70
CA PRO A 59 -3.75 -13.25 2.77
C PRO A 59 -4.47 -13.82 1.54
N LYS A 60 -5.67 -14.39 1.72
CA LYS A 60 -6.49 -14.93 0.63
C LYS A 60 -6.89 -13.87 -0.39
N ASP A 61 -7.32 -12.71 0.10
CA ASP A 61 -7.77 -11.60 -0.72
C ASP A 61 -6.60 -10.93 -1.43
N TYR A 62 -5.45 -10.83 -0.75
CA TYR A 62 -4.22 -10.34 -1.36
C TYR A 62 -3.78 -11.21 -2.54
N ILE A 63 -3.81 -12.54 -2.38
CA ILE A 63 -3.42 -13.47 -3.45
C ILE A 63 -4.33 -13.30 -4.67
N LYS A 64 -5.65 -13.18 -4.46
CA LYS A 64 -6.59 -12.89 -5.55
C LYS A 64 -6.27 -11.55 -6.22
N PHE A 65 -6.08 -10.50 -5.42
CA PHE A 65 -5.77 -9.17 -5.90
C PHE A 65 -4.54 -9.16 -6.81
N VAL A 66 -3.42 -9.74 -6.37
CA VAL A 66 -2.19 -9.79 -7.18
C VAL A 66 -2.29 -10.71 -8.39
N SER A 67 -3.13 -11.75 -8.32
CA SER A 67 -3.37 -12.68 -9.44
C SER A 67 -4.17 -12.04 -10.58
N ASN A 68 -4.99 -11.02 -10.28
CA ASN A 68 -5.80 -10.33 -11.29
C ASN A 68 -5.87 -8.82 -11.08
N LEU A 69 -4.71 -8.17 -10.95
CA LEU A 69 -4.60 -6.73 -10.66
C LEU A 69 -5.40 -5.86 -11.62
N LYS A 70 -5.39 -6.18 -12.91
CA LYS A 70 -6.09 -5.37 -13.92
C LYS A 70 -7.60 -5.39 -13.68
N HIS A 71 -8.18 -6.54 -13.34
CA HIS A 71 -9.61 -6.63 -13.03
C HIS A 71 -9.98 -5.79 -11.82
N TYR A 72 -9.33 -6.05 -10.69
CA TYR A 72 -9.66 -5.37 -9.44
C TYR A 72 -9.45 -3.86 -9.49
N ILE A 73 -8.50 -3.37 -10.30
CA ILE A 73 -8.22 -1.94 -10.39
C ILE A 73 -9.11 -1.23 -11.42
N PHE A 74 -9.37 -1.85 -12.57
CA PHE A 74 -10.06 -1.17 -13.67
C PHE A 74 -11.53 -1.52 -13.83
N TYR A 75 -11.91 -2.75 -13.47
CA TYR A 75 -13.24 -3.28 -13.75
C TYR A 75 -14.07 -3.51 -12.49
N SER A 76 -13.45 -3.52 -11.30
CA SER A 76 -14.16 -3.59 -10.03
C SER A 76 -14.49 -2.20 -9.47
N GLU A 77 -15.70 -2.07 -8.91
CA GLU A 77 -16.11 -0.89 -8.17
C GLU A 77 -15.78 -1.04 -6.69
N LEU A 78 -15.19 -0.01 -6.09
CA LEU A 78 -14.93 0.05 -4.65
C LEU A 78 -16.18 0.55 -3.92
N ILE A 79 -16.76 -0.34 -3.13
CA ILE A 79 -17.95 -0.09 -2.31
C ILE A 79 -17.63 -0.24 -0.83
N GLU A 80 -18.33 0.50 0.02
CA GLU A 80 -18.16 0.40 1.48
C GLU A 80 -18.83 -0.87 1.98
N GLU A 81 -18.13 -1.60 2.84
CA GLU A 81 -18.68 -2.74 3.58
C GLU A 81 -18.73 -2.39 5.07
N ASN A 82 -19.91 -2.51 5.65
CA ASN A 82 -20.14 -2.20 7.05
C ASN A 82 -19.79 -3.40 7.93
N PHE A 83 -18.68 -3.28 8.64
CA PHE A 83 -18.27 -4.23 9.67
C PHE A 83 -18.43 -3.58 11.04
N ASN A 84 -19.34 -4.11 11.87
CA ASN A 84 -19.59 -3.59 13.21
C ASN A 84 -18.44 -3.87 14.20
N ASP A 85 -17.57 -4.82 13.87
CA ASP A 85 -16.50 -5.30 14.76
C ASP A 85 -15.16 -4.54 14.59
N VAL A 86 -15.11 -3.54 13.72
CA VAL A 86 -13.89 -2.77 13.42
C VAL A 86 -14.13 -1.27 13.51
N SER A 87 -13.11 -0.54 13.94
CA SER A 87 -13.16 0.92 14.12
C SER A 87 -12.68 1.70 12.89
N TYR A 88 -12.48 1.02 11.77
CA TYR A 88 -11.92 1.59 10.55
C TYR A 88 -12.76 1.15 9.33
N PRO A 89 -12.78 1.93 8.24
CA PRO A 89 -13.59 1.61 7.08
C PRO A 89 -13.06 0.37 6.35
N VAL A 90 -13.97 -0.44 5.82
CA VAL A 90 -13.65 -1.59 4.97
C VAL A 90 -14.29 -1.36 3.61
N GLY A 91 -13.54 -1.62 2.56
CA GLY A 91 -14.04 -1.60 1.19
C GLY A 91 -14.04 -2.98 0.57
N ARG A 92 -14.99 -3.22 -0.33
CA ARG A 92 -15.01 -4.40 -1.18
C ARG A 92 -14.74 -4.02 -2.63
N LEU A 93 -13.85 -4.78 -3.26
CA LEU A 93 -13.68 -4.81 -4.71
C LEU A 93 -14.16 -6.17 -5.18
N ASP A 94 -15.36 -6.23 -5.75
CA ASP A 94 -15.94 -7.48 -6.23
C ASP A 94 -16.02 -8.55 -5.11
N ASP A 95 -15.10 -9.53 -5.10
CA ASP A 95 -15.03 -10.64 -4.15
C ASP A 95 -13.86 -10.56 -3.14
N ILE A 96 -13.16 -9.43 -3.05
CA ILE A 96 -12.07 -9.20 -2.08
C ILE A 96 -12.36 -8.03 -1.14
N LEU A 97 -11.83 -8.10 0.08
CA LEU A 97 -11.94 -7.04 1.08
C LEU A 97 -10.61 -6.28 1.27
N ILE A 98 -10.75 -4.98 1.49
CA ILE A 98 -9.66 -4.04 1.75
C ILE A 98 -9.95 -3.31 3.06
N HIS A 99 -9.01 -3.40 4.00
CA HIS A 99 -9.15 -2.81 5.32
C HIS A 99 -8.33 -1.53 5.42
N PHE A 100 -8.98 -0.37 5.55
CA PHE A 100 -8.36 0.95 5.53
C PHE A 100 -8.01 1.43 6.94
N VAL A 101 -7.09 0.73 7.60
CA VAL A 101 -6.78 0.86 9.04
C VAL A 101 -6.28 2.23 9.52
N HIS A 102 -5.81 3.10 8.62
CA HIS A 102 -5.35 4.45 8.99
C HIS A 102 -6.29 5.57 8.51
N TYR A 103 -7.49 5.25 8.03
CA TYR A 103 -8.47 6.23 7.57
C TYR A 103 -9.63 6.35 8.55
N LYS A 104 -10.19 7.56 8.66
CA LYS A 104 -11.29 7.84 9.59
C LYS A 104 -12.64 7.35 9.09
N ASN A 105 -12.86 7.41 7.78
CA ASN A 105 -14.10 7.02 7.13
C ASN A 105 -13.82 6.60 5.68
N PHE A 106 -14.78 5.93 5.06
CA PHE A 106 -14.63 5.36 3.73
C PHE A 106 -14.45 6.42 2.65
N ASP A 107 -15.08 7.60 2.79
CA ASP A 107 -14.90 8.70 1.85
C ASP A 107 -13.46 9.23 1.81
N ASP A 108 -12.80 9.35 2.97
CA ASP A 108 -11.39 9.72 3.09
C ASP A 108 -10.48 8.66 2.46
N ALA A 109 -10.78 7.38 2.70
CA ALA A 109 -10.08 6.26 2.09
C ALA A 109 -10.27 6.24 0.55
N LYS A 110 -11.48 6.50 0.05
CA LYS A 110 -11.77 6.58 -1.38
C LYS A 110 -11.07 7.79 -1.99
N LYS A 111 -11.11 8.96 -1.37
CA LYS A 111 -10.51 10.18 -1.93
C LYS A 111 -8.98 10.13 -1.99
N ASN A 112 -8.33 9.52 -0.99
CA ASN A 112 -6.88 9.48 -0.91
C ASN A 112 -6.31 8.16 -1.41
N GLY A 113 -6.85 7.02 -0.95
CA GLY A 113 -6.38 5.69 -1.38
C GLY A 113 -6.75 5.32 -2.81
N SER A 114 -7.95 5.68 -3.32
CA SER A 114 -8.33 5.29 -4.70
C SER A 114 -7.68 6.14 -5.79
N LYS A 115 -7.29 7.39 -5.47
CA LYS A 115 -6.47 8.22 -6.37
C LYS A 115 -5.14 7.54 -6.62
N ASP A 116 -4.49 7.05 -5.56
CA ASP A 116 -3.21 6.37 -5.67
C ASP A 116 -3.31 5.06 -6.48
N VAL A 117 -4.41 4.31 -6.39
CA VAL A 117 -4.64 3.07 -7.18
C VAL A 117 -4.79 3.37 -8.68
N LYS A 118 -5.54 4.42 -9.05
CA LYS A 118 -5.84 4.74 -10.46
C LYS A 118 -4.74 5.59 -11.12
N GLU A 119 -4.14 6.55 -10.41
CA GLU A 119 -3.02 7.37 -10.91
C GLU A 119 -1.75 6.53 -11.13
N LEU A 120 -1.55 5.48 -10.33
CA LEU A 120 -0.44 4.55 -10.50
C LEU A 120 -0.29 4.01 -11.91
N ILE A 121 -1.43 3.76 -12.56
CA ILE A 121 -1.44 3.03 -13.82
C ILE A 121 -1.23 3.95 -15.02
N GLY A 122 -1.46 5.26 -14.86
CA GLY A 122 -0.91 6.27 -15.78
C GLY A 122 0.62 6.28 -15.81
N THR A 123 1.27 5.71 -14.78
CA THR A 123 2.74 5.61 -14.69
C THR A 123 3.26 4.22 -15.10
N ILE A 124 2.43 3.17 -15.00
CA ILE A 124 2.77 1.79 -15.41
C ILE A 124 2.45 1.55 -16.91
N TYR A 125 1.53 2.31 -17.51
CA TYR A 125 1.30 2.32 -18.96
C TYR A 125 1.93 3.57 -19.56
N PHE A 126 3.21 3.50 -19.93
CA PHE A 126 3.84 4.12 -21.12
C PHE A 126 5.34 3.80 -21.09
N SER A 127 5.69 2.55 -21.43
CA SER A 127 6.89 2.16 -22.15
C SER A 127 6.64 0.82 -22.83
#